data_AF-A0A7W3YEF2-F1
#
_entry.id   AF-A0A7W3YEF2-F1
#
_cell.length_a   1.000
_cell.length_b   1.000
_cell.length_c   1.000
_cell.angle_alpha   90.00
_cell.angle_beta   90.00
_cell.angle_gamma   90.00
#
_symmetry.space_group_name_H-M   'P 1'
#
loop_
_entity.id
_entity.type
_entity.pdbx_description
1 polymer ?
#
loop_
_entity_poly.entity_id
_entity_poly.type
_entity_poly.pdbx_seq_one_letter_code
_entity_poly.pdbx_strand_id
1 'polypeptide(L)'
;MNRLIATCLATALLSGAAACSATPGSNDDPTAGPDENAAPSRTRAPSADAFKAFIDEIRQVAGGARMTSPHGAESANPIPVADRIVAGFEQDPPRQLRLESGVTIYWGWQQGQAFVKSIAIRGTGGDLQLLGAIDDLPMLYSRRSGRAIADQTAYDAYAAERAERGSTPAVTLFARDDDALAVHLPLVQRWLQAGMLGFNADCNDPAQRPVCTFVETVRLPIDAYALECAGTGTGGDCEMPVPTVPPAPIPLGAFRQ
;
A
#
# COMPACT_ATOMS: atom_id res chain seq x y z
N MET A 1 6.79 -49.46 -39.94
CA MET A 1 8.05 -50.20 -39.72
C MET A 1 8.93 -49.38 -38.78
N ASN A 2 9.05 -49.84 -37.53
CA ASN A 2 10.21 -49.76 -36.61
C ASN A 2 9.76 -49.59 -35.15
N ARG A 3 10.00 -50.67 -34.40
CA ARG A 3 9.91 -50.84 -32.95
C ARG A 3 11.27 -50.53 -32.30
N LEU A 4 11.26 -50.26 -30.99
CA LEU A 4 12.21 -50.66 -29.92
C LEU A 4 11.98 -49.68 -28.74
N ILE A 5 11.27 -49.99 -27.64
CA ILE A 5 11.55 -50.90 -26.50
C ILE A 5 12.95 -50.74 -25.89
N ALA A 6 13.02 -50.20 -24.66
CA ALA A 6 13.94 -50.65 -23.61
C ALA A 6 13.43 -50.23 -22.22
N THR A 7 13.04 -51.25 -21.46
CA THR A 7 12.66 -51.26 -20.05
C THR A 7 13.93 -51.41 -19.20
N CYS A 8 14.01 -50.74 -18.05
CA CYS A 8 14.92 -51.17 -16.97
C CYS A 8 14.22 -51.04 -15.62
N LEU A 9 13.99 -52.21 -15.01
CA LEU A 9 13.49 -52.43 -13.66
C LEU A 9 14.58 -53.24 -12.96
N ALA A 10 15.05 -52.82 -11.79
CA ALA A 10 15.79 -53.70 -10.88
C ALA A 10 15.62 -53.22 -9.43
N THR A 11 14.94 -54.07 -8.68
CA THR A 11 14.67 -54.05 -7.24
C THR A 11 15.84 -54.69 -6.49
N ALA A 12 16.15 -54.22 -5.28
CA ALA A 12 16.89 -55.02 -4.30
C ALA A 12 16.40 -54.73 -2.87
N LEU A 13 15.89 -55.79 -2.24
CA LEU A 13 15.47 -55.94 -0.85
C LEU A 13 16.62 -56.51 0.00
N LEU A 14 16.76 -56.08 1.25
CA LEU A 14 17.33 -56.81 2.41
C LEU A 14 16.98 -55.97 3.66
N SER A 15 16.02 -56.29 4.54
CA SER A 15 15.83 -57.46 5.41
C SER A 15 16.95 -57.65 6.46
N GLY A 16 16.68 -57.14 7.67
CA GLY A 16 17.39 -57.50 8.91
C GLY A 16 16.44 -57.30 10.10
N ALA A 17 16.08 -58.40 10.77
CA ALA A 17 15.17 -58.47 11.90
C ALA A 17 15.88 -59.03 13.14
N ALA A 18 15.26 -58.77 14.31
CA ALA A 18 15.43 -59.34 15.67
C ALA A 18 15.90 -58.30 16.70
N ALA A 19 15.43 -58.23 17.95
CA ALA A 19 14.27 -58.80 18.65
C ALA A 19 14.13 -58.04 20.00
N CYS A 20 12.90 -58.03 20.53
CA CYS A 20 12.43 -57.91 21.93
C CYS A 20 13.28 -57.17 23.00
N SER A 21 12.64 -56.21 23.70
CA SER A 21 12.37 -56.29 25.15
C SER A 21 11.45 -55.15 25.61
N ALA A 22 10.42 -55.51 26.38
CA ALA A 22 9.51 -54.58 27.04
C ALA A 22 10.07 -54.13 28.40
N THR A 23 9.83 -52.88 28.78
CA THR A 23 9.83 -52.43 30.19
C THR A 23 8.83 -51.29 30.34
N PRO A 24 7.91 -51.32 31.32
CA PRO A 24 6.99 -50.23 31.59
C PRO A 24 7.67 -49.23 32.53
N GLY A 25 7.71 -47.96 32.13
CA GLY A 25 8.18 -46.86 32.96
C GLY A 25 7.30 -45.64 32.71
N SER A 26 6.38 -45.38 33.63
CA SER A 26 5.76 -44.06 33.80
C SER A 26 6.85 -43.06 34.17
N ASN A 27 6.82 -41.86 33.60
CA ASN A 27 7.11 -40.60 34.29
C ASN A 27 6.68 -39.43 33.39
N ASP A 28 6.09 -38.44 34.04
CA ASP A 28 5.46 -37.24 33.54
C ASP A 28 6.33 -36.39 32.62
N ASP A 29 5.75 -35.85 31.54
CA ASP A 29 6.28 -34.67 30.83
C ASP A 29 5.12 -33.82 30.27
N PRO A 30 4.96 -32.54 30.69
CA PRO A 30 3.97 -31.64 30.13
C PRO A 30 4.54 -30.93 28.91
N THR A 31 4.59 -31.62 27.77
CA THR A 31 4.77 -30.95 26.47
C THR A 31 3.47 -30.24 26.08
N ALA A 32 3.34 -28.99 26.52
CA ALA A 32 2.48 -28.01 25.88
C ALA A 32 3.02 -27.80 24.46
N GLY A 33 2.36 -28.42 23.47
CA GLY A 33 2.61 -28.12 22.07
C GLY A 33 2.27 -26.66 21.78
N PRO A 34 3.00 -25.97 20.89
CA PRO A 34 2.58 -24.66 20.43
C PRO A 34 1.28 -24.83 19.64
N ASP A 35 0.23 -24.14 20.10
CA ASP A 35 -1.04 -24.01 19.36
C ASP A 35 -0.77 -23.34 18.00
N GLU A 36 -0.55 -24.17 16.98
CA GLU A 36 -0.41 -23.79 15.57
C GLU A 36 -1.77 -23.41 14.93
N ASN A 37 -2.67 -22.85 15.72
CA ASN A 37 -4.00 -22.39 15.30
C ASN A 37 -4.37 -21.03 15.93
N ALA A 38 -3.37 -20.17 16.14
CA ALA A 38 -3.64 -18.76 16.41
C ALA A 38 -4.23 -18.12 15.14
N ALA A 39 -5.56 -18.13 15.05
CA ALA A 39 -6.30 -17.39 14.04
C ALA A 39 -5.78 -15.94 13.98
N PRO A 40 -5.63 -15.33 12.79
CA PRO A 40 -5.14 -13.97 12.68
C PRO A 40 -6.04 -13.07 13.52
N SER A 41 -5.43 -12.42 14.51
CA SER A 41 -6.12 -11.51 15.43
C SER A 41 -6.80 -10.44 14.58
N ARG A 42 -8.14 -10.48 14.51
CA ARG A 42 -8.93 -9.49 13.77
C ARG A 42 -8.67 -8.14 14.44
N THR A 43 -7.92 -7.28 13.76
CA THR A 43 -7.73 -5.90 14.20
C THR A 43 -9.12 -5.27 14.39
N ARG A 44 -9.49 -5.01 15.65
CA ARG A 44 -10.75 -4.36 15.99
C ARG A 44 -10.78 -2.99 15.31
N ALA A 45 -11.90 -2.66 14.67
CA ALA A 45 -12.11 -1.32 14.13
C ALA A 45 -11.87 -0.28 15.25
N PRO A 46 -11.19 0.84 14.97
CA PRO A 46 -10.99 1.91 15.94
C PRO A 46 -12.34 2.43 16.46
N SER A 47 -12.36 2.97 17.68
CA SER A 47 -13.54 3.66 18.19
C SER A 47 -13.75 4.98 17.45
N ALA A 48 -14.99 5.49 17.45
CA ALA A 48 -15.31 6.80 16.91
C ALA A 48 -14.45 7.92 17.53
N ASP A 49 -14.17 7.83 18.84
CA ASP A 49 -13.28 8.78 19.53
C ASP A 49 -11.84 8.71 19.01
N ALA A 50 -11.34 7.51 18.71
CA ALA A 50 -9.99 7.33 18.16
C ALA A 50 -9.91 7.87 16.74
N PHE A 51 -10.96 7.69 15.94
CA PHE A 51 -11.03 8.28 14.61
C PHE A 51 -11.14 9.81 14.66
N LYS A 52 -11.95 10.35 15.56
CA LYS A 52 -12.02 11.80 15.80
C LYS A 52 -10.65 12.37 16.20
N ALA A 53 -9.96 11.73 17.14
CA ALA A 53 -8.62 12.14 17.57
C ALA A 53 -7.61 12.12 16.41
N PHE A 54 -7.70 11.12 15.53
CA PHE A 54 -6.88 11.04 14.31
C PHE A 54 -7.15 12.20 13.34
N ILE A 55 -8.43 12.55 13.11
CA ILE A 55 -8.80 13.71 12.28
C ILE A 55 -8.32 15.02 12.91
N ASP A 56 -8.47 15.18 14.23
CA ASP A 56 -8.02 16.38 14.94
C ASP A 56 -6.49 16.53 14.88
N GLU A 57 -5.74 15.43 14.98
CA GLU A 57 -4.28 15.40 14.80
C GLU A 57 -3.86 15.77 13.37
N ILE A 58 -4.55 15.26 12.33
CA ILE A 58 -4.30 15.68 10.93
C ILE A 58 -4.49 17.19 10.79
N ARG A 59 -5.56 17.75 11.37
CA ARG A 59 -5.83 19.19 11.32
C ARG A 59 -4.76 19.99 12.04
N GLN A 60 -4.29 19.50 13.20
CA GLN A 60 -3.21 20.14 13.95
C GLN A 60 -1.90 20.13 13.16
N VAL A 61 -1.52 18.98 12.61
CA VAL A 61 -0.26 18.78 11.88
C VAL A 61 -0.25 19.52 10.54
N ALA A 62 -1.36 19.50 9.81
CA ALA A 62 -1.50 20.27 8.57
C ALA A 62 -1.65 21.77 8.83
N GLY A 63 -1.96 22.22 10.04
CA GLY A 63 -1.98 23.62 10.44
C GLY A 63 -2.70 24.55 9.44
N GLY A 64 -2.02 25.61 9.02
CA GLY A 64 -2.52 26.59 8.05
C GLY A 64 -2.28 26.24 6.57
N ALA A 65 -1.78 25.03 6.27
CA ALA A 65 -1.41 24.60 4.91
C ALA A 65 -2.52 24.85 3.92
N ARG A 66 -2.13 25.39 2.77
CA ARG A 66 -2.99 25.49 1.61
C ARG A 66 -2.29 24.91 0.39
N MET A 67 -3.03 24.16 -0.40
CA MET A 67 -2.57 23.62 -1.67
C MET A 67 -3.49 24.07 -2.81
N THR A 68 -2.95 24.18 -4.01
CA THR A 68 -3.74 24.36 -5.22
C THR A 68 -4.28 23.02 -5.70
N SER A 69 -5.57 22.97 -6.02
CA SER A 69 -6.16 21.78 -6.63
C SER A 69 -5.62 21.58 -8.04
N PRO A 70 -5.20 20.37 -8.44
CA PRO A 70 -4.86 20.07 -9.83
C PRO A 70 -6.09 20.13 -10.76
N HIS A 71 -7.30 19.99 -10.22
CA HIS A 71 -8.56 20.06 -10.96
C HIS A 71 -9.20 21.45 -10.85
N GLY A 72 -8.71 22.39 -11.66
CA GLY A 72 -9.33 23.69 -11.80
C GLY A 72 -8.40 24.70 -12.46
N ALA A 73 -8.57 24.94 -13.76
CA ALA A 73 -7.95 26.06 -14.47
C ALA A 73 -8.41 27.45 -13.94
N GLU A 74 -9.31 27.48 -12.95
CA GLU A 74 -9.88 28.70 -12.37
C GLU A 74 -9.91 28.73 -10.82
N SER A 75 -9.39 27.72 -10.11
CA SER A 75 -9.39 27.78 -8.63
C SER A 75 -8.22 28.61 -8.12
N ALA A 76 -8.31 29.93 -8.28
CA ALA A 76 -7.40 30.92 -7.67
C ALA A 76 -7.42 30.90 -6.13
N ASN A 77 -8.23 30.04 -5.51
CA ASN A 77 -8.36 29.90 -4.07
C ASN A 77 -7.70 28.59 -3.62
N PRO A 78 -6.49 28.66 -3.03
CA PRO A 78 -5.87 27.52 -2.39
C PRO A 78 -6.81 26.89 -1.36
N ILE A 79 -6.89 25.56 -1.32
CA ILE A 79 -7.73 24.79 -0.37
C ILE A 79 -6.88 24.43 0.85
N PRO A 80 -7.41 24.49 2.09
CA PRO A 80 -6.69 23.99 3.25
C PRO A 80 -6.29 22.52 3.07
N VAL A 81 -5.01 22.19 3.25
CA VAL A 81 -4.51 20.80 3.12
C VAL A 81 -5.21 19.91 4.13
N ALA A 82 -5.43 20.39 5.35
CA ALA A 82 -6.20 19.65 6.35
C ALA A 82 -7.56 19.20 5.81
N ASP A 83 -8.32 20.11 5.18
CA ASP A 83 -9.64 19.79 4.64
C ASP A 83 -9.54 18.82 3.45
N ARG A 84 -8.56 19.01 2.57
CA ARG A 84 -8.33 18.10 1.43
C ARG A 84 -7.94 16.70 1.90
N ILE A 85 -7.09 16.56 2.91
CA ILE A 85 -6.67 15.27 3.46
C ILE A 85 -7.84 14.60 4.20
N VAL A 86 -8.56 15.34 5.03
CA VAL A 86 -9.71 14.82 5.79
C VAL A 86 -10.84 14.38 4.87
N ALA A 87 -11.09 15.08 3.75
CA ALA A 87 -12.06 14.64 2.74
C ALA A 87 -11.73 13.26 2.15
N GLY A 88 -10.44 12.91 2.05
CA GLY A 88 -10.01 11.57 1.65
C GLY A 88 -10.15 10.52 2.74
N PHE A 89 -10.59 10.86 3.95
CA PHE A 89 -10.83 9.93 5.06
C PHE A 89 -12.31 9.86 5.46
N GLU A 90 -13.24 10.18 4.55
CA GLU A 90 -14.70 10.09 4.83
C GLU A 90 -15.19 8.66 5.15
N GLN A 91 -14.38 7.64 4.83
CA GLN A 91 -14.69 6.27 5.22
C GLN A 91 -14.27 5.97 6.65
N ASP A 92 -15.24 5.58 7.47
CA ASP A 92 -15.01 5.14 8.84
C ASP A 92 -15.16 3.60 8.98
N PRO A 93 -14.13 2.89 9.50
CA PRO A 93 -12.79 3.38 9.78
C PRO A 93 -11.93 3.46 8.51
N PRO A 94 -10.87 4.30 8.51
CA PRO A 94 -9.90 4.30 7.42
C PRO A 94 -9.25 2.93 7.29
N ARG A 95 -8.89 2.56 6.06
CA ARG A 95 -8.12 1.34 5.82
C ARG A 95 -6.70 1.55 6.34
N GLN A 96 -6.08 0.50 6.86
CA GLN A 96 -4.75 0.61 7.44
C GLN A 96 -3.94 -0.67 7.27
N LEU A 97 -2.62 -0.51 7.28
CA LEU A 97 -1.63 -1.57 7.34
C LEU A 97 -0.58 -1.19 8.36
N ARG A 98 -0.43 -2.02 9.41
CA ARG A 98 0.64 -1.90 10.40
C ARG A 98 1.74 -2.89 10.06
N LEU A 99 2.98 -2.39 9.96
CA LEU A 99 4.16 -3.19 9.71
C LEU A 99 4.75 -3.73 11.02
N GLU A 100 5.57 -4.76 10.92
CA GLU A 100 6.30 -5.34 12.06
C GLU A 100 7.21 -4.32 12.76
N SER A 101 7.74 -3.36 12.00
CA SER A 101 8.54 -2.25 12.53
C SER A 101 7.75 -1.31 13.47
N GLY A 102 6.41 -1.40 13.47
CA GLY A 102 5.53 -0.49 14.19
C GLY A 102 4.99 0.67 13.36
N VAL A 103 5.57 0.93 12.18
CA VAL A 103 5.04 1.93 11.22
C VAL A 103 3.64 1.54 10.79
N THR A 104 2.74 2.51 10.69
CA THR A 104 1.36 2.29 10.22
C THR A 104 1.03 3.27 9.11
N ILE A 105 0.53 2.76 7.98
CA ILE A 105 -0.06 3.56 6.91
C ILE A 105 -1.58 3.45 6.98
N TYR A 106 -2.25 4.59 6.89
CA TYR A 106 -3.69 4.76 6.79
C TYR A 106 -4.02 5.28 5.40
N TRP A 107 -5.16 4.87 4.84
CA TRP A 107 -5.67 5.44 3.61
C TRP A 107 -7.20 5.43 3.54
N GLY A 108 -7.73 6.30 2.70
CA GLY A 108 -9.15 6.37 2.41
C GLY A 108 -9.40 7.03 1.05
N TRP A 109 -10.68 7.23 0.76
CA TRP A 109 -11.14 8.03 -0.35
C TRP A 109 -12.43 8.75 0.00
N GLN A 110 -12.72 9.82 -0.74
CA GLN A 110 -13.95 10.58 -0.58
C GLN A 110 -15.16 9.78 -1.10
N GLN A 111 -16.29 9.86 -0.39
CA GLN A 111 -17.52 9.19 -0.81
C GLN A 111 -18.02 9.79 -2.14
N GLY A 112 -18.32 8.91 -3.11
CA GLY A 112 -18.75 9.33 -4.45
C GLY A 112 -17.63 9.88 -5.35
N GLN A 113 -16.43 10.12 -4.82
CA GLN A 113 -15.27 10.63 -5.56
C GLN A 113 -14.04 9.76 -5.29
N ALA A 114 -14.04 8.54 -5.81
CA ALA A 114 -12.96 7.57 -5.57
C ALA A 114 -11.58 8.00 -6.10
N PHE A 115 -11.53 9.04 -6.94
CA PHE A 115 -10.30 9.66 -7.44
C PHE A 115 -9.64 10.59 -6.41
N VAL A 116 -10.38 11.06 -5.40
CA VAL A 116 -9.86 11.82 -4.26
C VAL A 116 -9.46 10.82 -3.17
N LYS A 117 -8.16 10.58 -3.02
CA LYS A 117 -7.58 9.71 -2.00
C LYS A 117 -6.70 10.48 -1.05
N SER A 118 -6.52 9.92 0.13
CA SER A 118 -5.58 10.43 1.13
C SER A 118 -4.87 9.30 1.85
N ILE A 119 -3.64 9.60 2.26
CA ILE A 119 -2.83 8.73 3.11
C ILE A 119 -2.32 9.50 4.32
N ALA A 120 -2.05 8.76 5.39
CA ALA A 120 -1.30 9.24 6.55
C ALA A 120 -0.37 8.12 7.02
N ILE A 121 0.85 8.45 7.43
CA ILE A 121 1.80 7.49 7.96
C ILE A 121 2.21 7.91 9.36
N ARG A 122 2.03 7.01 10.31
CA ARG A 122 2.59 7.10 11.66
C ARG A 122 3.90 6.34 11.72
N GLY A 123 4.91 6.96 12.33
CA GLY A 123 6.20 6.35 12.62
C GLY A 123 6.11 5.28 13.71
N THR A 124 7.26 4.72 14.10
CA THR A 124 7.34 3.69 15.15
C THR A 124 6.95 4.21 16.54
N GLY A 125 7.16 5.50 16.80
CA GLY A 125 6.71 6.18 18.02
C GLY A 125 5.21 6.48 18.06
N GLY A 126 4.48 6.24 16.97
CA GLY A 126 3.05 6.52 16.85
C GLY A 126 2.73 7.92 16.34
N ASP A 127 3.68 8.85 16.26
CA ASP A 127 3.44 10.20 15.75
C ASP A 127 3.27 10.23 14.23
N LEU A 128 2.43 11.14 13.72
CA LEU A 128 2.32 11.41 12.28
C LEU A 128 3.66 11.91 11.73
N GLN A 129 4.15 11.25 10.67
CA GLN A 129 5.39 11.61 9.98
C GLN A 129 5.13 12.10 8.56
N LEU A 130 4.03 11.67 7.95
CA LEU A 130 3.70 12.00 6.56
C LEU A 130 2.18 12.01 6.36
N LEU A 131 1.70 13.01 5.62
CA LEU A 131 0.36 13.11 5.05
C LEU A 131 0.47 13.13 3.52
N GLY A 132 -0.56 12.64 2.82
CA GLY A 132 -0.57 12.70 1.36
C GLY A 132 -1.96 12.89 0.78
N ALA A 133 -2.05 13.80 -0.19
CA ALA A 133 -3.20 13.99 -1.06
C ALA A 133 -2.89 13.35 -2.41
N ILE A 134 -3.75 12.46 -2.86
CA ILE A 134 -3.59 11.76 -4.13
C ILE A 134 -4.86 11.97 -4.93
N ASP A 135 -4.69 12.54 -6.12
CA ASP A 135 -5.76 12.77 -7.08
C ASP A 135 -5.53 11.91 -8.32
N ASP A 136 -6.62 11.36 -8.84
CA ASP A 136 -6.67 10.75 -10.17
C ASP A 136 -5.70 9.57 -10.42
N LEU A 137 -5.44 8.79 -9.36
CA LEU A 137 -4.61 7.59 -9.41
C LEU A 137 -5.07 6.63 -10.54
N PRO A 138 -4.20 6.26 -11.49
CA PRO A 138 -4.58 5.47 -12.65
C PRO A 138 -4.90 4.02 -12.28
N MET A 139 -6.05 3.50 -12.74
CA MET A 139 -6.45 2.11 -12.53
C MET A 139 -5.98 1.21 -13.69
N LEU A 140 -4.90 0.47 -13.45
CA LEU A 140 -4.24 -0.41 -14.44
C LEU A 140 -4.89 -1.79 -14.54
N TYR A 141 -5.57 -2.23 -13.48
CA TYR A 141 -6.32 -3.48 -13.47
C TYR A 141 -7.76 -3.25 -13.03
N SER A 142 -8.72 -3.83 -13.75
CA SER A 142 -10.13 -3.82 -13.36
C SER A 142 -10.80 -5.10 -13.83
N ARG A 143 -11.11 -5.96 -12.86
CA ARG A 143 -11.84 -7.20 -13.11
C ARG A 143 -13.23 -6.94 -13.70
N ARG A 144 -13.91 -5.87 -13.27
CA ARG A 144 -15.27 -5.51 -13.73
C ARG A 144 -15.30 -5.14 -15.20
N SER A 145 -14.28 -4.43 -15.68
CA SER A 145 -14.20 -3.99 -17.09
C SER A 145 -13.32 -4.92 -17.95
N GLY A 146 -12.75 -5.98 -17.38
CA GLY A 146 -11.79 -6.85 -18.05
C GLY A 146 -10.53 -6.15 -18.53
N ARG A 147 -10.15 -5.01 -17.91
CA ARG A 147 -9.00 -4.21 -18.34
C ARG A 147 -7.74 -4.61 -17.57
N ALA A 148 -6.64 -4.78 -18.30
CA ALA A 148 -5.31 -5.07 -17.77
C ALA A 148 -4.27 -4.33 -18.61
N ILE A 149 -3.63 -3.30 -18.03
CA ILE A 149 -2.54 -2.54 -18.67
C ILE A 149 -1.22 -3.12 -18.17
N ALA A 150 -0.49 -3.84 -19.02
CA ALA A 150 0.68 -4.62 -18.63
C ALA A 150 1.98 -4.23 -19.34
N ASP A 151 1.97 -3.12 -20.09
CA ASP A 151 3.14 -2.63 -20.81
C ASP A 151 3.08 -1.09 -20.96
N GLN A 152 4.24 -0.52 -21.31
CA GLN A 152 4.43 0.93 -21.39
C GLN A 152 3.57 1.56 -22.49
N THR A 153 3.44 0.90 -23.65
CA THR A 153 2.66 1.44 -24.79
C THR A 153 1.19 1.58 -24.43
N ALA A 154 0.60 0.58 -23.78
CA ALA A 154 -0.78 0.64 -23.30
C ALA A 154 -0.96 1.69 -22.18
N TYR A 155 0.03 1.84 -21.30
CA TYR A 155 0.01 2.87 -20.27
C TYR A 155 0.07 4.28 -20.83
N ASP A 156 0.95 4.55 -21.80
CA ASP A 156 1.09 5.86 -22.42
C ASP A 156 -0.19 6.27 -23.15
N ALA A 157 -0.81 5.35 -23.89
CA ALA A 157 -2.09 5.58 -24.54
C ALA A 157 -3.21 5.89 -23.52
N TYR A 158 -3.25 5.15 -22.41
CA TYR A 158 -4.21 5.37 -21.33
C TYR A 158 -3.99 6.69 -20.60
N ALA A 159 -2.73 7.07 -20.34
CA ALA A 159 -2.38 8.33 -19.70
C ALA A 159 -2.73 9.52 -20.60
N ALA A 160 -2.48 9.43 -21.91
CA ALA A 160 -2.86 10.45 -22.87
C ALA A 160 -4.39 10.65 -22.93
N GLU A 161 -5.17 9.56 -23.02
CA GLU A 161 -6.65 9.63 -23.02
C GLU A 161 -7.18 10.30 -21.73
N ARG A 162 -6.58 10.01 -20.58
CA ARG A 162 -6.96 10.64 -19.31
C ARG A 162 -6.60 12.12 -19.27
N ALA A 163 -5.41 12.49 -19.73
CA ALA A 163 -4.96 13.88 -19.79
C ALA A 163 -5.88 14.73 -20.70
N GLU A 164 -6.31 14.20 -21.85
CA GLU A 164 -7.29 14.85 -22.74
C GLU A 164 -8.63 15.14 -22.05
N ARG A 165 -8.99 14.34 -21.03
CA ARG A 165 -10.20 14.52 -20.21
C ARG A 165 -9.95 15.36 -18.95
N GLY A 166 -8.77 15.99 -18.82
CA GLY A 166 -8.42 16.80 -17.66
C GLY A 166 -8.06 16.00 -16.40
N SER A 167 -7.74 14.72 -16.57
CA SER A 167 -7.45 13.78 -15.48
C SER A 167 -5.98 13.41 -15.47
N THR A 168 -5.19 14.12 -14.67
CA THR A 168 -3.74 13.87 -14.52
C THR A 168 -3.46 13.43 -13.09
N PRO A 169 -2.76 12.31 -12.87
CA PRO A 169 -2.40 11.88 -11.52
C PRO A 169 -1.56 12.95 -10.83
N ALA A 170 -1.96 13.32 -9.61
CA ALA A 170 -1.20 14.21 -8.75
C ALA A 170 -0.99 13.56 -7.40
N VAL A 171 0.26 13.57 -6.92
CA VAL A 171 0.63 13.06 -5.61
C VAL A 171 1.35 14.18 -4.88
N THR A 172 0.69 14.74 -3.86
CA THR A 172 1.28 15.75 -3.00
C THR A 172 1.48 15.18 -1.61
N LEU A 173 2.74 15.16 -1.15
CA LEU A 173 3.12 14.66 0.16
C LEU A 173 3.52 15.83 1.07
N PHE A 174 3.17 15.71 2.33
CA PHE A 174 3.60 16.60 3.39
C PHE A 174 4.32 15.77 4.44
N ALA A 175 5.63 15.92 4.53
CA ALA A 175 6.46 15.14 5.45
C ALA A 175 7.00 16.02 6.57
N ARG A 176 7.32 15.44 7.72
CA ARG A 176 7.86 16.19 8.86
C ARG A 176 9.15 16.92 8.50
N ASP A 177 10.06 16.18 7.87
CA ASP A 177 11.40 16.60 7.44
C ASP A 177 11.89 15.64 6.35
N ASP A 178 13.07 15.93 5.77
CA ASP A 178 13.65 15.16 4.66
C ASP A 178 13.89 13.68 5.04
N ASP A 179 14.26 13.42 6.30
CA ASP A 179 14.49 12.08 6.80
C ASP A 179 13.18 11.29 6.87
N ALA A 180 12.11 11.90 7.39
CA ALA A 180 10.78 11.29 7.42
C ALA A 180 10.27 11.00 6.00
N LEU A 181 10.50 11.91 5.04
CA LEU A 181 10.17 11.67 3.64
C LEU A 181 10.95 10.47 3.09
N ALA A 182 12.27 10.45 3.25
CA ALA A 182 13.14 9.38 2.74
C ALA A 182 12.79 8.01 3.34
N VAL A 183 12.48 7.95 4.64
CA VAL A 183 12.12 6.71 5.36
C VAL A 183 10.75 6.18 4.91
N HIS A 184 9.78 7.05 4.65
CA HIS A 184 8.39 6.65 4.40
C HIS A 184 7.99 6.61 2.93
N LEU A 185 8.73 7.27 2.04
CA LEU A 185 8.45 7.27 0.60
C LEU A 185 8.41 5.87 -0.04
N PRO A 186 9.27 4.88 0.32
CA PRO A 186 9.14 3.52 -0.19
C PRO A 186 7.76 2.90 0.09
N LEU A 187 7.19 3.16 1.27
CA LEU A 187 5.86 2.67 1.64
C LEU A 187 4.77 3.37 0.84
N VAL A 188 4.89 4.68 0.63
CA VAL A 188 3.98 5.47 -0.23
C VAL A 188 3.99 4.93 -1.66
N GLN A 189 5.16 4.74 -2.26
CA GLN A 189 5.29 4.18 -3.61
C GLN A 189 4.64 2.80 -3.72
N ARG A 190 4.85 1.95 -2.71
CA ARG A 190 4.24 0.61 -2.70
C ARG A 190 2.72 0.68 -2.56
N TRP A 191 2.21 1.60 -1.74
CA TRP A 191 0.78 1.87 -1.63
C TRP A 191 0.19 2.39 -2.96
N LEU A 192 0.88 3.30 -3.66
CA LEU A 192 0.46 3.79 -4.98
C LEU A 192 0.33 2.64 -5.97
N GLN A 193 1.30 1.72 -5.99
CA GLN A 193 1.24 0.52 -6.83
C GLN A 193 0.04 -0.36 -6.52
N ALA A 194 -0.23 -0.61 -5.23
CA ALA A 194 -1.42 -1.37 -4.84
C ALA A 194 -2.72 -0.64 -5.21
N GLY A 195 -2.76 0.68 -5.05
CA GLY A 195 -3.91 1.51 -5.43
C GLY A 195 -4.17 1.52 -6.93
N MET A 196 -3.12 1.51 -7.76
CA MET A 196 -3.23 1.39 -9.22
C MET A 196 -3.79 0.03 -9.68
N LEU A 197 -3.71 -0.99 -8.83
CA LEU A 197 -4.35 -2.30 -9.03
C LEU A 197 -5.77 -2.38 -8.41
N GLY A 198 -6.24 -1.31 -7.78
CA GLY A 198 -7.53 -1.25 -7.10
C GLY A 198 -7.54 -1.86 -5.70
N PHE A 199 -6.36 -2.04 -5.09
CA PHE A 199 -6.16 -2.81 -3.86
C PHE A 199 -6.62 -4.27 -3.99
N ASN A 200 -6.38 -5.09 -2.95
CA ASN A 200 -6.74 -6.51 -2.96
C ASN A 200 -6.12 -7.32 -4.12
N ALA A 201 -4.97 -6.88 -4.64
CA ALA A 201 -4.30 -7.53 -5.76
C ALA A 201 -3.89 -8.98 -5.42
N ASP A 202 -4.09 -9.89 -6.37
CA ASP A 202 -3.59 -11.26 -6.30
C ASP A 202 -2.58 -11.49 -7.41
N CYS A 203 -1.30 -11.27 -7.11
CA CYS A 203 -0.24 -11.42 -8.12
C CYS A 203 0.15 -12.88 -8.39
N ASN A 204 -0.47 -13.85 -7.70
CA ASN A 204 -0.37 -15.27 -8.05
C ASN A 204 -1.40 -15.67 -9.11
N ASP A 205 -2.48 -14.90 -9.28
CA ASP A 205 -3.44 -15.06 -10.38
C ASP A 205 -2.73 -14.81 -11.72
N PRO A 206 -2.66 -15.80 -12.64
CA PRO A 206 -2.04 -15.63 -13.94
C PRO A 206 -2.61 -14.46 -14.75
N ALA A 207 -3.88 -14.08 -14.53
CA ALA A 207 -4.52 -12.97 -15.22
C ALA A 207 -4.07 -11.59 -14.70
N GLN A 208 -3.65 -11.49 -13.43
CA GLN A 208 -3.18 -10.24 -12.82
C GLN A 208 -1.66 -10.11 -12.85
N ARG A 209 -0.93 -11.23 -12.85
CA ARG A 209 0.53 -11.28 -12.75
C ARG A 209 1.28 -10.34 -13.72
N PRO A 210 0.90 -10.21 -15.01
CA PRO A 210 1.57 -9.26 -15.91
C PRO A 210 1.43 -7.81 -15.45
N VAL A 211 0.22 -7.40 -15.02
CA VAL A 211 -0.04 -6.04 -14.52
C VAL A 211 0.65 -5.80 -13.17
N CYS A 212 0.69 -6.81 -12.30
CA CYS A 212 1.47 -6.74 -11.05
C CYS A 212 2.97 -6.52 -11.31
N THR A 213 3.52 -7.07 -12.39
CA THR A 213 4.92 -6.85 -12.75
C THR A 213 5.10 -5.45 -13.32
N PHE A 214 4.20 -5.04 -14.21
CA PHE A 214 4.28 -3.75 -14.88
C PHE A 214 4.08 -2.55 -13.93
N VAL A 215 3.18 -2.64 -12.96
CA VAL A 215 2.93 -1.53 -12.02
C VAL A 215 4.18 -1.14 -11.23
N GLU A 216 5.13 -2.07 -11.08
CA GLU A 216 6.41 -1.80 -10.40
C GLU A 216 7.34 -0.89 -11.20
N THR A 217 7.13 -0.75 -12.51
CA THR A 217 7.90 0.15 -13.38
C THR A 217 7.25 1.53 -13.51
N VAL A 218 5.95 1.65 -13.20
CA VAL A 218 5.22 2.92 -13.28
C VAL A 218 5.73 3.89 -12.20
N ARG A 219 5.95 5.14 -12.61
CA ARG A 219 6.32 6.25 -11.73
C ARG A 219 5.29 7.36 -11.90
N LEU A 220 4.82 7.89 -10.77
CA LEU A 220 3.93 9.04 -10.74
C LEU A 220 4.75 10.26 -10.30
N PRO A 221 4.46 11.46 -10.83
CA PRO A 221 5.06 12.68 -10.30
C PRO A 221 4.63 12.85 -8.84
N ILE A 222 5.59 13.20 -7.99
CA ILE A 222 5.37 13.45 -6.57
C ILE A 222 5.95 14.83 -6.27
N ASP A 223 5.11 15.68 -5.68
CA ASP A 223 5.53 16.93 -5.06
C ASP A 223 5.56 16.72 -3.54
N ALA A 224 6.61 17.17 -2.86
CA ALA A 224 6.74 17.02 -1.43
C ALA A 224 6.99 18.37 -0.74
N TYR A 225 6.41 18.54 0.44
CA TYR A 225 6.52 19.76 1.23
C TYR A 225 6.75 19.46 2.70
N ALA A 226 7.44 20.34 3.41
CA ALA A 226 7.63 20.20 4.85
C ALA A 226 6.31 20.52 5.59
N LEU A 227 5.94 19.69 6.56
CA LEU A 227 4.71 19.81 7.35
C LEU A 227 4.69 21.10 8.17
N GLU A 228 5.83 21.52 8.72
CA GLU A 228 5.94 22.77 9.48
C GLU A 228 5.70 24.02 8.61
N CYS A 229 5.91 23.85 7.30
CA CYS A 229 5.82 24.87 6.27
C CYS A 229 4.39 25.06 5.74
N ALA A 230 3.46 24.24 6.23
CA ALA A 230 2.04 24.43 6.10
C ALA A 230 1.57 25.87 6.34
N GLY A 231 2.14 26.62 7.28
CA GLY A 231 1.62 27.95 7.62
C GLY A 231 1.66 29.02 6.51
N THR A 232 2.51 28.88 5.48
CA THR A 232 2.93 30.01 4.62
C THR A 232 2.55 29.88 3.13
N GLY A 233 1.77 28.86 2.78
CA GLY A 233 1.41 28.53 1.39
C GLY A 233 2.47 27.66 0.71
N THR A 234 2.04 26.76 -0.17
CA THR A 234 2.92 25.89 -0.96
C THR A 234 3.64 26.71 -2.04
N GLY A 235 4.69 27.43 -1.64
CA GLY A 235 5.65 28.13 -2.50
C GLY A 235 7.07 27.67 -2.20
N GLY A 236 8.01 27.92 -3.13
CA GLY A 236 9.32 27.24 -3.26
C GLY A 236 10.25 27.15 -2.05
N ASP A 237 9.98 27.86 -0.94
CA ASP A 237 10.76 27.74 0.30
C ASP A 237 10.36 26.51 1.16
N CYS A 238 9.24 25.86 0.82
CA CYS A 238 8.69 24.72 1.55
C CYS A 238 8.78 23.39 0.78
N GLU A 239 9.19 23.44 -0.48
CA GLU A 239 9.35 22.27 -1.32
C GLU A 239 10.54 21.44 -0.85
N MET A 240 10.33 20.13 -0.78
CA MET A 240 11.35 19.17 -0.36
C MET A 240 11.83 18.37 -1.56
N PRO A 241 13.14 18.05 -1.63
CA PRO A 241 13.65 17.16 -2.66
C PRO A 241 13.05 15.76 -2.49
N VAL A 242 12.41 15.23 -3.52
CA VAL A 242 11.88 13.85 -3.51
C VAL A 242 13.01 12.87 -3.83
N PRO A 243 13.44 12.02 -2.89
CA PRO A 243 14.54 11.10 -3.13
C PRO A 243 14.11 9.98 -4.09
N THR A 244 15.03 9.55 -4.95
CA THR A 244 14.83 8.36 -5.78
C THR A 244 15.11 7.11 -4.96
N VAL A 245 14.05 6.52 -4.42
CA VAL A 245 14.10 5.27 -3.63
C VAL A 245 13.25 4.19 -4.28
N PRO A 246 13.60 2.89 -4.10
CA PRO A 246 12.74 1.81 -4.54
C PRO A 246 11.51 1.68 -3.61
N PRO A 247 10.39 1.14 -4.12
CA PRO A 247 9.22 0.83 -3.30
C PRO A 247 9.55 -0.19 -2.20
N ALA A 248 8.81 -0.13 -1.10
CA ALA A 248 8.96 -1.08 0.00
C ALA A 248 8.67 -2.52 -0.46
N PRO A 249 9.40 -3.53 0.02
CA PRO A 249 9.25 -4.94 -0.39
C PRO A 249 8.05 -5.62 0.28
N ILE A 250 6.94 -4.90 0.45
CA ILE A 250 5.69 -5.41 1.03
C ILE A 250 4.86 -6.03 -0.10
N PRO A 251 4.25 -7.22 0.05
CA PRO A 251 3.40 -7.78 -1.01
C PRO A 251 2.23 -6.84 -1.38
N LEU A 252 1.95 -6.66 -2.68
CA LEU A 252 0.84 -5.79 -3.15
C LEU A 252 -0.52 -6.21 -2.57
N GLY A 253 -0.73 -7.51 -2.35
CA GLY A 253 -1.94 -8.06 -1.72
C GLY A 253 -2.08 -7.79 -0.21
N ALA A 254 -1.09 -7.16 0.43
CA ALA A 254 -1.19 -6.73 1.84
C ALA A 254 -2.09 -5.49 2.00
N PHE A 255 -2.25 -4.69 0.95
CA PHE A 255 -3.10 -3.49 0.96
C PHE A 255 -4.53 -3.87 0.57
N ARG A 256 -5.44 -3.86 1.55
CA ARG A 256 -6.81 -4.38 1.42
C ARG A 256 -7.85 -3.25 1.45
N GLN A 257 -8.85 -3.35 0.58
CA GLN A 257 -10.04 -2.49 0.56
C GLN A 257 -11.25 -3.23 1.08
#